data_AF-A0A9P7YB93-F1
#
_entry.id   AF-A0A9P7YB93-F1
#
_cell.length_a   1.000
_cell.length_b   1.000
_cell.length_c   1.000
_cell.angle_alpha   90.00
_cell.angle_beta   90.00
_cell.angle_gamma   90.00
#
_symmetry.space_group_name_H-M   'P 1'
#
loop_
_entity.id
_entity.type
_entity.pdbx_description
1 polymer ?
#
loop_
_entity_poly.entity_id
_entity_poly.type
_entity_poly.pdbx_seq_one_letter_code
_entity_poly.pdbx_strand_id
1 'polypeptide(L)'
;LPFKTQHWILNKTQQLLEECCYRFMGKWFPSVLEDNGWDVPEAVELTVWWKTLSNCVIPTAAVDLSQGQSLADLFNNVKYIRHSAVHRDLQMPIQVVEEMTRDAWLLSSALRDDSTTAQLQHWHKELELWEICRARTELETRLAELESRGNKLTQSLEEDKTCPLFNVD
;
A
#
# COMPACT_ATOMS: atom_id res chain seq x y z
N LEU A 1 -9.64 -2.39 3.47
CA LEU A 1 -9.21 -1.52 4.58
C LEU A 1 -10.23 -0.39 4.75
N PRO A 2 -10.54 0.10 5.96
CA PRO A 2 -11.44 1.25 6.12
C PRO A 2 -10.90 2.50 5.43
N PHE A 3 -11.78 3.32 4.84
CA PHE A 3 -11.41 4.54 4.09
C PHE A 3 -10.49 5.48 4.89
N LYS A 4 -10.82 5.75 6.17
CA LYS A 4 -10.01 6.63 7.02
C LYS A 4 -8.56 6.14 7.15
N THR A 5 -8.38 4.81 7.25
CA THR A 5 -7.06 4.20 7.34
C THR A 5 -6.32 4.29 6.02
N GLN A 6 -6.99 4.01 4.89
CA GLN A 6 -6.40 4.18 3.55
C GLN A 6 -5.90 5.61 3.34
N HIS A 7 -6.76 6.60 3.61
CA HIS A 7 -6.41 8.01 3.46
C HIS A 7 -5.26 8.43 4.37
N TRP A 8 -5.24 7.96 5.62
CA TRP A 8 -4.12 8.21 6.54
C TRP A 8 -2.80 7.63 6.02
N ILE A 9 -2.80 6.37 5.57
CA ILE A 9 -1.60 5.71 5.01
C ILE A 9 -1.09 6.52 3.82
N LEU A 10 -1.94 6.85 2.85
CA LEU A 10 -1.50 7.57 1.65
C LEU A 10 -0.95 8.97 1.94
N ASN A 11 -1.61 9.73 2.81
CA ASN A 11 -1.10 11.05 3.23
C ASN A 11 0.25 10.93 3.93
N LYS A 12 0.42 9.91 4.78
CA LYS A 12 1.68 9.69 5.47
C LYS A 12 2.78 9.17 4.55
N THR A 13 2.45 8.31 3.60
CA THR A 13 3.38 7.87 2.57
C THR A 13 3.85 9.06 1.72
N GLN A 14 2.95 9.95 1.30
CA GLN A 14 3.33 11.16 0.58
C GLN A 14 4.27 12.04 1.40
N GLN A 15 3.92 12.35 2.65
CA GLN A 15 4.75 13.16 3.54
C GLN A 15 6.16 12.55 3.68
N LEU A 16 6.26 11.25 3.95
CA LEU A 16 7.53 10.57 4.11
C LEU A 16 8.41 10.64 2.87
N LEU A 17 7.81 10.54 1.67
CA LEU A 17 8.56 10.68 0.43
C LEU A 17 9.04 12.12 0.18
N GLU A 18 8.24 13.13 0.54
CA GLU A 18 8.64 14.55 0.43
C GLU A 18 9.80 14.86 1.37
N GLU A 19 9.73 14.36 2.61
CA GLU A 19 10.82 14.43 3.58
C GLU A 19 12.08 13.68 3.11
N CYS A 20 11.90 12.51 2.51
CA CYS A 20 12.99 11.72 1.93
C CYS A 20 13.69 12.48 0.79
N CYS A 21 12.92 13.07 -0.13
CA CYS A 21 13.45 13.88 -1.22
C CYS A 21 14.18 15.12 -0.69
N TYR A 22 13.63 15.80 0.31
CA TYR A 22 14.26 16.95 0.95
C TYR A 22 15.61 16.59 1.57
N ARG A 23 15.68 15.51 2.37
CA ARG A 23 16.93 15.04 2.97
C ARG A 23 17.98 14.67 1.91
N PHE A 24 17.54 14.01 0.84
CA PHE A 24 18.41 13.65 -0.28
C PHE A 24 18.98 14.91 -0.97
N MET A 25 18.11 15.88 -1.27
CA MET A 25 18.50 17.13 -1.91
C MET A 25 19.41 17.97 -1.02
N GLY A 26 19.15 18.04 0.29
CA GLY A 26 20.02 18.75 1.23
C GLY A 26 21.42 18.15 1.32
N LYS A 27 21.56 16.84 1.12
CA LYS A 27 22.85 16.16 1.12
C LYS A 27 23.64 16.36 -0.18
N TRP A 28 22.97 16.27 -1.33
CA TRP A 28 23.65 16.19 -2.64
C TRP A 28 23.56 17.46 -3.47
N PHE A 29 22.53 18.28 -3.26
CA PHE A 29 22.21 19.48 -4.03
C PHE A 29 21.74 20.65 -3.13
N PRO A 30 22.48 21.01 -2.06
CA PRO A 30 22.04 22.04 -1.11
C PRO A 30 21.79 23.41 -1.77
N SER A 31 22.61 23.78 -2.77
CA SER A 31 22.42 25.03 -3.51
C SER A 31 21.08 25.09 -4.23
N VAL A 32 20.54 23.94 -4.70
CA VAL A 32 19.22 23.90 -5.35
C VAL A 32 18.12 24.22 -4.34
N LEU A 33 18.25 23.75 -3.09
CA LEU A 33 17.29 24.10 -2.04
C LEU A 33 17.35 25.60 -1.72
N GLU A 34 18.56 26.15 -1.57
CA GLU A 34 18.78 27.58 -1.28
C GLU A 34 18.24 28.48 -2.40
N ASP A 35 18.59 28.19 -3.66
CA ASP A 35 18.20 28.97 -4.83
C ASP A 35 16.68 29.01 -5.03
N ASN A 36 15.98 27.94 -4.64
CA ASN A 36 14.51 27.85 -4.73
C ASN A 36 13.79 28.27 -3.44
N GLY A 37 14.53 28.59 -2.36
CA GLY A 37 13.95 28.95 -1.06
C GLY A 37 13.19 27.80 -0.40
N TRP A 38 13.61 26.55 -0.62
CA TRP A 38 12.99 25.36 -0.04
C TRP A 38 13.65 25.05 1.29
N ASP A 39 13.12 25.66 2.35
CA ASP A 39 13.62 25.58 3.73
C ASP A 39 13.02 24.44 4.54
N VAL A 40 11.89 23.88 4.09
CA VAL A 40 11.19 22.75 4.72
C VAL A 40 10.70 21.75 3.66
N PRO A 41 10.56 20.46 4.01
CA PRO A 41 10.09 19.44 3.06
C PRO A 41 8.68 19.70 2.52
N GLU A 42 7.80 20.30 3.33
CA GLU A 42 6.41 20.62 2.96
C GLU A 42 6.30 21.76 1.92
N ALA A 43 7.39 22.49 1.66
CA ALA A 43 7.39 23.57 0.67
C ALA A 43 7.32 23.03 -0.78
N VAL A 44 7.49 21.72 -0.98
CA VAL A 44 7.70 21.12 -2.30
C VAL A 44 6.91 19.82 -2.45
N GLU A 45 6.01 19.79 -3.43
CA GLU A 45 5.28 18.57 -3.77
C GLU A 45 6.19 17.53 -4.45
N LEU A 46 5.88 16.24 -4.31
CA LEU A 46 6.59 15.14 -4.99
C LEU A 46 6.84 15.34 -6.49
N THR A 47 5.90 15.95 -7.20
CA THR A 47 6.09 16.19 -8.65
C THR A 47 7.13 17.25 -8.96
N VAL A 48 7.32 18.20 -8.05
CA VAL A 48 8.39 19.20 -8.16
C VAL A 48 9.73 18.57 -7.84
N TRP A 49 9.80 17.68 -6.84
CA TRP A 49 11.02 16.92 -6.53
C TRP A 49 11.54 16.15 -7.73
N TRP A 50 10.69 15.36 -8.41
CA TRP A 50 11.13 14.61 -9.60
C TRP A 50 11.63 15.53 -10.71
N LYS A 51 10.85 16.56 -11.05
CA LYS A 51 11.21 17.52 -12.11
C LYS A 51 12.56 18.19 -11.85
N THR A 52 12.88 18.40 -10.58
CA THR A 52 14.15 19.02 -10.16
C THR A 52 15.29 18.00 -10.24
N LEU A 53 15.11 16.83 -9.63
CA LEU A 53 16.10 15.75 -9.64
C LEU A 53 16.46 15.27 -11.04
N SER A 54 15.50 15.24 -11.98
CA SER A 54 15.75 14.85 -13.37
C SER A 54 16.68 15.80 -14.12
N ASN A 55 16.86 17.03 -13.63
CA ASN A 55 17.80 18.00 -14.19
C ASN A 55 19.18 17.96 -13.50
N CYS A 56 19.32 17.19 -12.42
CA CYS A 56 20.56 17.07 -11.68
C CYS A 56 21.39 15.90 -12.22
N VAL A 57 22.72 16.05 -12.21
CA VAL A 57 23.64 14.93 -12.45
C VAL A 57 23.81 14.17 -11.14
N ILE A 58 23.01 13.12 -10.95
CA ILE A 58 22.99 12.33 -9.71
C ILE A 58 24.24 11.45 -9.61
N PRO A 59 25.04 11.58 -8.54
CA PRO A 59 26.19 10.70 -8.32
C PRO A 59 25.75 9.24 -8.16
N THR A 60 26.46 8.30 -8.77
CA THR A 60 26.13 6.86 -8.65
C THR A 60 26.10 6.38 -7.20
N ALA A 61 26.98 6.92 -6.35
CA ALA A 61 27.03 6.58 -4.92
C ALA A 61 25.84 7.13 -4.12
N ALA A 62 25.11 8.11 -4.66
CA ALA A 62 23.95 8.71 -3.99
C ALA A 62 22.75 7.77 -3.96
N VAL A 63 22.66 6.85 -4.92
CA VAL A 63 21.47 6.01 -5.11
C VAL A 63 21.77 4.53 -5.06
N ASP A 64 20.73 3.73 -4.86
CA ASP A 64 20.77 2.28 -4.90
C ASP A 64 19.72 1.74 -5.88
N LEU A 65 20.16 1.43 -7.10
CA LEU A 65 19.29 0.90 -8.15
C LEU A 65 19.44 -0.62 -8.31
N SER A 66 19.87 -1.32 -7.25
CA SER A 66 20.04 -2.78 -7.24
C SER A 66 18.74 -3.55 -7.52
N GLN A 67 17.59 -2.94 -7.29
CA GLN A 67 16.26 -3.51 -7.60
C GLN A 67 15.89 -3.44 -9.09
N GLY A 68 16.78 -2.94 -9.95
CA GLY A 68 16.64 -2.97 -11.41
C GLY A 68 15.74 -1.90 -12.03
N GLN A 69 15.04 -1.11 -11.21
CA GLN A 69 14.23 0.02 -11.67
C GLN A 69 15.08 1.28 -11.81
N SER A 70 14.79 2.11 -12.82
CA SER A 70 15.39 3.45 -12.90
C SER A 70 14.71 4.40 -11.91
N LEU A 71 15.39 5.48 -11.51
CA LEU A 71 14.75 6.53 -10.71
C LEU A 71 13.51 7.10 -11.41
N ALA A 72 13.53 7.23 -12.73
CA ALA A 72 12.39 7.72 -13.49
C ALA A 72 11.16 6.81 -13.34
N ASP A 73 11.36 5.50 -13.36
CA ASP A 73 10.28 4.53 -13.16
C ASP A 73 9.72 4.62 -11.74
N LEU A 74 10.60 4.70 -10.73
CA LEU A 74 10.20 4.84 -9.33
C LEU A 74 9.39 6.11 -9.08
N PHE A 75 9.84 7.26 -9.63
CA PHE A 75 9.10 8.51 -9.52
C PHE A 75 7.77 8.50 -10.29
N ASN A 76 7.72 7.80 -11.44
CA ASN A 76 6.48 7.62 -12.18
C ASN A 76 5.46 6.79 -11.40
N ASN A 77 5.90 5.74 -10.71
CA ASN A 77 5.04 4.87 -9.92
C ASN A 77 4.40 5.62 -8.74
N VAL A 78 5.17 6.45 -8.02
CA VAL A 78 4.63 7.20 -6.86
C VAL A 78 3.72 8.37 -7.25
N LYS A 79 3.61 8.70 -8.54
CA LYS A 79 2.71 9.77 -9.03
C LYS A 79 1.25 9.51 -8.67
N TYR A 80 0.85 8.24 -8.60
CA TYR A 80 -0.52 7.84 -8.24
C TYR A 80 -0.82 8.09 -6.75
N ILE A 81 0.18 8.03 -5.87
CA ILE A 81 0.04 8.31 -4.42
C ILE A 81 -0.52 9.71 -4.21
N ARG A 82 0.05 10.71 -4.89
CA ARG A 82 -0.43 12.10 -4.84
C ARG A 82 -1.87 12.23 -5.34
N HIS A 83 -2.18 11.60 -6.47
CA HIS A 83 -3.52 11.65 -7.05
C HIS A 83 -4.55 11.05 -6.06
N SER A 84 -4.25 9.90 -5.48
CA SER A 84 -5.13 9.19 -4.53
C SER A 84 -5.16 9.79 -3.12
N ALA A 85 -4.12 10.52 -2.70
CA ALA A 85 -4.14 11.28 -1.45
C ALA A 85 -5.10 12.47 -1.54
N VAL A 86 -5.12 13.15 -2.69
CA VAL A 86 -5.96 14.33 -2.94
C VAL A 86 -7.40 13.96 -3.32
N HIS A 87 -7.56 13.00 -4.23
CA HIS A 87 -8.88 12.49 -4.60
C HIS A 87 -9.31 11.48 -3.56
N ARG A 88 -10.27 11.89 -2.73
CA ARG A 88 -10.88 11.08 -1.65
C ARG A 88 -11.77 9.97 -2.22
N ASP A 89 -11.20 9.16 -3.11
CA ASP A 89 -11.91 8.08 -3.76
C ASP A 89 -12.35 7.08 -2.69
N LEU A 90 -13.66 6.90 -2.59
CA LEU A 90 -14.30 6.38 -1.40
C LEU A 90 -13.95 4.91 -1.11
N GLN A 91 -13.43 4.16 -2.08
CA GLN A 91 -13.08 2.73 -1.93
C GLN A 91 -11.99 2.29 -2.90
N MET A 92 -10.71 2.50 -2.56
CA MET A 92 -9.63 1.82 -3.28
C MET A 92 -9.52 0.36 -2.82
N PRO A 93 -9.26 -0.60 -3.74
CA PRO A 93 -8.81 -1.92 -3.37
C PRO A 93 -7.58 -1.81 -2.47
N ILE A 94 -7.47 -2.69 -1.47
CA ILE A 94 -6.31 -2.64 -0.58
C ILE A 94 -5.01 -2.93 -1.34
N GLN A 95 -5.07 -3.77 -2.38
CA GLN A 95 -3.96 -4.06 -3.27
C GLN A 95 -3.36 -2.77 -3.85
N VAL A 96 -4.19 -1.81 -4.23
CA VAL A 96 -3.72 -0.53 -4.78
C VAL A 96 -2.95 0.28 -3.72
N VAL A 97 -3.42 0.27 -2.47
CA VAL A 97 -2.74 0.97 -1.36
C VAL A 97 -1.44 0.27 -0.98
N GLU A 98 -1.43 -1.07 -1.04
CA GLU A 98 -0.25 -1.91 -0.83
C GLU A 98 0.80 -1.63 -1.92
N GLU A 99 0.44 -1.69 -3.20
CA GLU A 99 1.30 -1.38 -4.34
C GLU A 99 1.91 0.02 -4.24
N MET A 100 1.09 1.03 -3.90
CA MET A 100 1.55 2.40 -3.67
C MET A 100 2.57 2.50 -2.53
N THR A 101 2.34 1.76 -1.44
CA THR A 101 3.25 1.73 -0.29
C THR A 101 4.56 1.02 -0.66
N ARG A 102 4.48 -0.04 -1.47
CA ARG A 102 5.64 -0.76 -2.03
C ARG A 102 6.47 0.14 -2.94
N ASP A 103 5.83 0.87 -3.86
CA ASP A 103 6.54 1.80 -4.76
C ASP A 103 7.22 2.92 -3.99
N ALA A 104 6.59 3.45 -2.94
CA ALA A 104 7.19 4.43 -2.05
C ALA A 104 8.40 3.85 -1.30
N TRP A 105 8.28 2.63 -0.78
CA TRP A 105 9.39 1.93 -0.14
C TRP A 105 10.58 1.75 -1.08
N LEU A 106 10.33 1.33 -2.32
CA LEU A 106 11.38 1.14 -3.33
C LEU A 106 12.07 2.47 -3.67
N LEU A 107 11.31 3.56 -3.80
CA LEU A 107 11.86 4.89 -4.01
C LEU A 107 12.73 5.34 -2.83
N SER A 108 12.26 5.21 -1.59
CA SER A 108 13.05 5.62 -0.41
C SER A 108 14.31 4.78 -0.25
N SER A 109 14.23 3.49 -0.58
CA SER A 109 15.39 2.60 -0.59
C SER A 109 16.40 3.02 -1.66
N ALA A 110 15.93 3.39 -2.86
CA ALA A 110 16.78 3.88 -3.93
C ALA A 110 17.47 5.20 -3.58
N LEU A 111 16.82 6.06 -2.79
CA LEU A 111 17.40 7.31 -2.27
C LEU A 111 18.24 7.11 -0.99
N ARG A 112 18.42 5.86 -0.53
CA ARG A 112 19.18 5.49 0.67
C ARG A 112 18.70 6.18 1.95
N ASP A 113 17.38 6.38 2.09
CA ASP A 113 16.77 6.85 3.34
C ASP A 113 16.28 5.66 4.16
N ASP A 114 17.16 5.13 5.01
CA ASP A 114 16.90 3.93 5.81
C ASP A 114 15.69 4.09 6.75
N SER A 115 15.49 5.30 7.29
CA SER A 115 14.40 5.59 8.23
C SER A 115 13.03 5.49 7.57
N THR A 116 12.90 6.12 6.40
CA THR A 116 11.68 6.09 5.60
C THR A 116 11.45 4.69 5.03
N THR A 117 12.52 4.05 4.57
CA THR A 117 12.50 2.68 4.03
C THR A 117 11.99 1.68 5.05
N ALA A 118 12.48 1.71 6.28
CA ALA A 118 12.04 0.80 7.33
C ALA A 118 10.54 0.97 7.64
N GLN A 119 10.06 2.21 7.70
CA GLN A 119 8.66 2.51 8.00
C GLN A 119 7.73 2.04 6.88
N LEU A 120 8.04 2.37 5.62
CA LEU A 120 7.22 1.97 4.47
C LEU A 120 7.26 0.46 4.24
N GLN A 121 8.41 -0.18 4.44
CA GLN A 121 8.52 -1.64 4.38
C GLN A 121 7.65 -2.31 5.45
N HIS A 122 7.62 -1.76 6.67
CA HIS A 122 6.76 -2.27 7.73
C HIS A 122 5.28 -2.15 7.33
N TRP A 123 4.84 -1.01 6.83
CA TRP A 123 3.44 -0.82 6.40
C TRP A 123 3.05 -1.72 5.23
N HIS A 124 3.93 -1.90 4.25
CA HIS A 124 3.70 -2.82 3.14
C HIS A 124 3.45 -4.25 3.65
N LYS A 125 4.27 -4.76 4.58
CA LYS A 125 4.05 -6.07 5.22
C LYS A 125 2.73 -6.14 5.99
N GLU A 126 2.37 -5.11 6.74
CA GLU A 126 1.10 -5.07 7.48
C GLU A 126 -0.11 -5.09 6.53
N LEU A 127 -0.02 -4.41 5.38
CA LEU A 127 -1.05 -4.42 4.35
C LEU A 127 -1.20 -5.81 3.70
N GLU A 128 -0.08 -6.47 3.37
CA GLU A 128 -0.09 -7.85 2.87
C GLU A 128 -0.75 -8.80 3.87
N LEU A 129 -0.39 -8.71 5.15
CA LEU A 129 -0.98 -9.53 6.21
C LEU A 129 -2.48 -9.27 6.37
N TRP A 130 -2.92 -8.02 6.21
CA TRP A 130 -4.32 -7.66 6.30
C TRP A 130 -5.15 -8.34 5.20
N GLU A 131 -4.63 -8.43 3.99
CA GLU A 131 -5.30 -9.14 2.89
C GLU A 131 -5.49 -10.62 3.19
N ILE A 132 -4.43 -11.26 3.69
CA ILE A 132 -4.45 -12.67 4.07
C ILE A 132 -5.46 -12.92 5.18
N CYS A 133 -5.44 -12.09 6.24
CA CYS A 133 -6.37 -12.20 7.36
C CYS A 133 -7.83 -12.00 6.91
N ARG A 134 -8.09 -11.03 6.02
CA ARG A 134 -9.42 -10.81 5.47
C ARG A 134 -9.91 -12.02 4.67
N ALA A 135 -9.08 -12.55 3.77
CA ALA A 135 -9.42 -13.71 2.97
C ALA A 135 -9.70 -14.95 3.84
N ARG A 136 -8.90 -15.13 4.89
CA ARG A 136 -9.11 -16.20 5.88
C ARG A 136 -10.46 -16.07 6.59
N THR A 137 -10.82 -14.89 7.11
CA THR A 137 -12.10 -14.69 7.80
C THR A 137 -13.31 -14.95 6.89
N GLU A 138 -13.22 -14.57 5.61
CA GLU A 138 -14.26 -14.88 4.61
C GLU A 138 -14.43 -16.40 4.43
N LEU A 139 -13.32 -17.14 4.33
CA LEU A 139 -13.34 -18.60 4.20
C LEU A 139 -13.89 -19.29 5.45
N GLU A 140 -13.49 -18.85 6.64
CA GLU A 140 -14.01 -19.35 7.92
C GLU A 140 -15.53 -19.15 8.02
N THR A 141 -16.05 -18.01 7.56
CA THR A 141 -17.49 -17.71 7.55
C THR A 141 -18.24 -18.64 6.60
N ARG A 142 -17.75 -18.81 5.37
CA ARG A 142 -18.35 -19.71 4.38
C ARG A 142 -18.34 -21.17 4.83
N LEU A 143 -17.28 -21.61 5.50
CA LEU A 143 -17.20 -22.95 6.05
C LEU A 143 -18.29 -23.18 7.09
N ALA A 144 -18.46 -22.25 8.04
CA ALA A 144 -19.51 -22.33 9.06
C ALA A 144 -20.93 -22.38 8.46
N GLU A 145 -21.18 -21.61 7.39
CA GLU A 145 -22.46 -21.66 6.66
C GLU A 145 -22.71 -23.01 5.99
N LEU A 146 -21.69 -23.60 5.36
CA LEU A 146 -21.79 -24.91 4.72
C LEU A 146 -22.01 -26.03 5.74
N GLU A 147 -21.32 -25.99 6.88
CA GLU A 147 -21.52 -26.93 7.99
C GLU A 147 -22.96 -26.84 8.54
N SER A 148 -23.47 -25.63 8.75
CA SER A 148 -24.85 -25.41 9.19
C SER A 148 -25.87 -25.98 8.18
N ARG A 149 -25.64 -25.76 6.89
CA ARG A 149 -26.49 -26.29 5.82
C ARG A 149 -26.44 -27.82 5.75
N GLY A 150 -25.26 -28.41 5.90
CA GLY A 150 -25.07 -29.85 5.95
C GLY A 150 -25.86 -30.50 7.09
N ASN A 151 -25.74 -29.94 8.30
CA ASN A 151 -26.46 -30.45 9.48
C ASN A 151 -27.98 -30.40 9.30
N LYS A 152 -28.51 -29.32 8.72
CA LYS A 152 -29.94 -29.19 8.42
C LYS A 152 -30.43 -30.25 7.42
N LEU A 153 -29.67 -30.50 6.36
CA LEU A 153 -30.02 -31.51 5.36
C LEU A 153 -30.01 -32.92 5.98
N THR A 154 -29.02 -33.23 6.81
CA THR A 154 -28.95 -34.51 7.54
C THR A 154 -30.18 -34.68 8.44
N GLN A 155 -30.55 -33.65 9.19
CA GLN A 155 -31.75 -33.68 10.04
C GLN A 155 -33.04 -33.89 9.24
N SER A 156 -33.24 -33.18 8.11
CA SER A 156 -34.42 -33.38 7.26
C SER A 156 -34.49 -34.78 6.66
N LEU A 157 -33.34 -35.39 6.32
CA LEU A 157 -33.27 -36.77 5.83
C LEU A 157 -33.61 -37.80 6.92
N GLU A 158 -33.27 -37.54 8.18
CA GLU A 158 -33.62 -38.39 9.32
C GLU A 158 -35.12 -38.27 9.67
N GLU A 159 -35.68 -37.07 9.57
CA GLU A 159 -37.12 -36.80 9.73
C GLU A 159 -37.97 -37.45 8.62
N ASP A 160 -37.53 -37.42 7.36
CA ASP A 160 -38.22 -38.11 6.26
C ASP A 160 -38.20 -39.65 6.40
N LYS A 161 -37.10 -40.22 6.93
CA LYS A 161 -36.99 -41.68 7.18
C LYS A 161 -37.89 -42.18 8.30
N THR A 162 -38.31 -41.29 9.21
CA THR A 162 -39.20 -41.63 10.33
C THR A 162 -40.68 -41.43 10.00
N CYS A 163 -41.00 -40.97 8.78
CA CYS A 163 -42.37 -40.74 8.34
C CYS A 163 -43.06 -42.07 7.93
N PRO A 164 -44.11 -42.52 8.63
CA PRO A 164 -44.76 -43.82 8.39
C PRO A 164 -45.74 -43.73 7.21
N LEU A 165 -45.24 -43.77 5.98
CA LEU A 165 -46.09 -43.86 4.77
C LEU A 165 -45.85 -45.12 3.92
N PHE A 166 -45.13 -46.12 4.43
CA PHE A 166 -45.00 -47.45 3.79
C PHE A 166 -45.22 -48.63 4.76
N ASN A 167 -46.11 -48.47 5.75
CA ASN A 167 -46.80 -49.61 6.35
C ASN A 167 -48.25 -49.59 5.83
N VAL A 168 -48.46 -50.17 4.66
CA VAL A 168 -49.80 -50.56 4.21
C VAL A 168 -49.79 -52.09 4.19
N ASP A 169 -50.50 -52.65 5.16
CA ASP A 169 -50.91 -54.05 5.23
C ASP A 169 -51.74 -54.47 4.00
#